data_AF-A0A7X9KQB5-F1
#
_entry.id   AF-A0A7X9KQB5-F1
#
_cell.length_a   1.000
_cell.length_b   1.000
_cell.length_c   1.000
_cell.angle_alpha   90.00
_cell.angle_beta   90.00
_cell.angle_gamma   90.00
#
_symmetry.space_group_name_H-M   'P 1'
#
loop_
_entity.id
_entity.type
_entity.pdbx_description
1 polymer ?
#
loop_
_entity_poly.entity_id
_entity_poly.type
_entity_poly.pdbx_seq_one_letter_code
_entity_poly.pdbx_strand_id
1 'polypeptide(L)'
;MTYRIVTHSFLAKLAALKLRSSQVAIVLGKTIHLYNTSREEFLNNPKWLNHELCHIQQFKQHGFFTFIAKYFWESLKHGYYNNKYEVEARAAEESTKF
;
A
#
# COMPACT_ATOMS: atom_id res chain seq x y z
N MET A 1 -12.08 -7.95 -7.18
CA MET A 1 -11.97 -6.46 -7.12
C MET A 1 -11.23 -5.95 -8.35
N THR A 2 -11.59 -4.79 -8.90
CA THR A 2 -10.86 -4.21 -10.05
C THR A 2 -9.81 -3.22 -9.57
N TYR A 3 -8.53 -3.58 -9.67
CA TYR A 3 -7.39 -2.72 -9.35
C TYR A 3 -6.52 -2.47 -10.59
N ARG A 4 -5.80 -1.34 -10.62
CA ARG A 4 -4.87 -0.98 -11.70
C ARG A 4 -3.46 -0.97 -11.16
N ILE A 5 -2.51 -1.55 -11.88
CA ILE A 5 -1.08 -1.47 -11.54
C ILE A 5 -0.40 -0.50 -12.50
N VAL A 6 0.35 0.46 -11.97
CA VAL A 6 1.13 1.44 -12.73
C VAL A 6 2.57 1.40 -12.25
N THR A 7 3.51 1.09 -13.14
CA THR A 7 4.96 1.13 -12.88
C THR A 7 5.51 2.54 -13.18
N HIS A 8 6.65 2.89 -12.58
CA HIS A 8 7.35 4.18 -12.79
C HIS A 8 6.56 5.44 -12.39
N SER A 9 5.72 5.36 -11.36
CA SER A 9 5.03 6.55 -10.88
C SER A 9 5.98 7.50 -10.14
N PHE A 10 5.94 8.79 -10.50
CA PHE A 10 6.69 9.85 -9.82
C PHE A 10 6.33 9.93 -8.32
N LEU A 11 5.09 9.62 -7.96
CA LEU A 11 4.65 9.54 -6.56
C LEU A 11 5.34 8.39 -5.81
N ALA A 12 5.48 7.24 -6.44
CA ALA A 12 6.17 6.09 -5.86
C ALA A 12 7.68 6.33 -5.72
N LYS A 13 8.28 7.12 -6.63
CA LYS A 13 9.67 7.59 -6.49
C LYS A 13 9.87 8.46 -5.24
N LEU A 14 8.97 9.41 -4.99
CA LEU A 14 9.08 10.30 -3.83
C LEU A 14 8.95 9.55 -2.50
N ALA A 15 8.04 8.57 -2.45
CA ALA A 15 7.86 7.72 -1.28
C ALA A 15 9.02 6.76 -1.05
N ALA A 16 9.63 6.19 -2.10
CA ALA A 16 10.83 5.37 -1.97
C ALA A 16 12.01 6.11 -1.35
N LEU A 17 12.20 7.39 -1.71
CA LEU A 17 13.20 8.25 -1.08
C LEU A 17 12.94 8.45 0.42
N LYS A 18 11.67 8.49 0.84
CA LYS A 18 11.28 8.65 2.24
C LYS A 18 11.37 7.37 3.05
N LEU A 19 11.06 6.22 2.43
CA LEU A 19 11.07 4.90 3.07
C LEU A 19 12.46 4.24 3.08
N ARG A 20 13.45 4.79 2.35
CA ARG A 20 14.78 4.18 2.13
C ARG A 20 14.72 2.73 1.64
N SER A 21 13.61 2.33 1.05
CA SER A 21 13.41 0.98 0.52
C SER A 21 13.76 0.96 -0.97
N SER A 22 14.49 -0.06 -1.39
CA SER A 22 14.85 -0.29 -2.79
C SER A 22 13.64 -0.64 -3.64
N GLN A 23 12.56 -1.16 -3.07
CA GLN A 23 11.34 -1.54 -3.78
C GLN A 23 10.13 -1.04 -2.99
N VAL A 24 9.17 -0.41 -3.68
CA VAL A 24 8.01 0.20 -3.03
C VAL A 24 6.76 0.00 -3.89
N ALA A 25 5.67 -0.39 -3.24
CA ALA A 25 4.32 -0.33 -3.78
C ALA A 25 3.49 0.63 -2.92
N ILE A 26 2.64 1.42 -3.58
CA ILE A 26 1.76 2.37 -2.89
C ILE A 26 0.39 2.29 -3.52
N VAL A 27 -0.61 2.11 -2.67
CA VAL A 27 -2.00 2.23 -3.09
C VAL A 27 -2.45 3.68 -3.02
N LEU A 28 -3.06 4.15 -4.11
CA LEU A 28 -3.87 5.36 -4.15
C LEU A 28 -5.25 5.00 -4.70
N GLY A 29 -6.22 4.85 -3.78
CA GLY A 29 -7.58 4.47 -4.12
C GLY A 29 -7.67 3.02 -4.60
N LYS A 30 -7.69 2.83 -5.93
CA LYS A 30 -7.74 1.51 -6.59
C LYS A 30 -6.51 1.22 -7.45
N THR A 31 -5.52 2.12 -7.41
CA THR A 31 -4.32 2.03 -8.24
C THR A 31 -3.12 1.74 -7.36
N ILE A 32 -2.39 0.68 -7.70
CA ILE A 32 -1.12 0.29 -7.08
C ILE A 32 -0.01 0.89 -7.93
N HIS A 33 0.77 1.77 -7.33
CA HIS A 33 1.91 2.43 -7.95
C HIS A 33 3.20 1.72 -7.52
N LEU A 34 3.87 1.09 -8.48
CA LEU A 34 5.12 0.35 -8.24
C LEU A 34 6.32 1.24 -8.56
N TYR A 35 7.35 1.16 -7.71
CA TYR A 35 8.66 1.78 -7.91
C TYR A 35 9.77 0.75 -7.74
N ASN A 36 10.65 0.71 -8.75
CA ASN A 36 11.82 -0.17 -8.80
C ASN A 36 11.51 -1.67 -8.60
N THR A 37 10.30 -2.08 -8.98
CA THR A 37 9.87 -3.48 -9.08
C THR A 37 9.01 -3.64 -10.33
N SER A 38 9.11 -4.79 -10.98
CA SER A 38 8.23 -5.16 -12.09
C SER A 38 6.85 -5.60 -11.59
N ARG A 39 5.87 -5.63 -12.50
CA ARG A 39 4.54 -6.16 -12.21
C ARG A 39 4.62 -7.66 -11.92
N GLU A 40 5.44 -8.39 -12.67
CA GLU A 40 5.60 -9.83 -12.51
C GLU A 40 6.18 -10.18 -11.14
N GLU A 41 7.25 -9.49 -10.70
CA GLU A 41 7.84 -9.69 -9.36
C GLU A 41 6.84 -9.40 -8.25
N PHE A 42 6.08 -8.31 -8.39
CA PHE A 42 5.04 -7.95 -7.42
C PHE A 42 3.94 -9.02 -7.34
N LEU A 43 3.44 -9.49 -8.48
CA LEU A 43 2.39 -10.52 -8.52
C LEU A 43 2.87 -11.90 -8.07
N ASN A 44 4.16 -12.20 -8.25
CA ASN A 44 4.77 -13.43 -7.73
C ASN A 44 4.99 -13.41 -6.21
N ASN A 45 4.76 -12.27 -5.55
CA ASN A 45 4.82 -12.15 -4.09
C ASN A 45 3.41 -12.00 -3.50
N PRO A 46 2.74 -13.12 -3.15
CA PRO A 46 1.35 -13.10 -2.68
C PRO A 46 1.18 -12.32 -1.37
N LYS A 47 2.18 -12.35 -0.48
CA LYS A 47 2.16 -11.56 0.76
C LYS A 47 2.07 -10.08 0.46
N TRP A 48 2.96 -9.62 -0.42
CA TRP A 48 3.00 -8.22 -0.83
C TRP A 48 1.72 -7.81 -1.57
N LEU A 49 1.22 -8.66 -2.46
CA LEU A 49 -0.05 -8.42 -3.13
C LEU A 49 -1.21 -8.28 -2.13
N ASN A 50 -1.32 -9.18 -1.15
CA ASN A 50 -2.37 -9.13 -0.13
C ASN A 50 -2.29 -7.87 0.75
N HIS A 51 -1.07 -7.43 1.07
CA HIS A 51 -0.83 -6.17 1.78
C HIS A 51 -1.44 -4.97 1.01
N GLU A 52 -1.11 -4.84 -0.28
CA GLU A 52 -1.64 -3.74 -1.10
C GLU A 52 -3.16 -3.88 -1.32
N LEU A 53 -3.68 -5.09 -1.48
CA LEU A 53 -5.13 -5.33 -1.60
C LEU A 53 -5.89 -4.90 -0.33
N CYS A 54 -5.30 -5.10 0.85
CA CYS A 54 -5.85 -4.59 2.10
C CYS A 54 -5.98 -3.06 2.06
N HIS A 55 -4.94 -2.35 1.61
CA HIS A 55 -5.03 -0.90 1.45
C HIS A 55 -6.11 -0.47 0.46
N ILE A 56 -6.28 -1.16 -0.68
CA ILE A 56 -7.39 -0.87 -1.61
C ILE A 56 -8.75 -1.01 -0.90
N GLN A 57 -8.89 -2.05 -0.08
CA GLN A 57 -10.12 -2.27 0.68
C GLN A 57 -10.33 -1.17 1.75
N GLN A 58 -9.28 -0.75 2.46
CA GLN A 58 -9.34 0.37 3.41
C GLN A 58 -9.72 1.68 2.71
N PHE A 59 -9.14 1.96 1.54
CA PHE A 59 -9.49 3.09 0.68
C PHE A 59 -10.96 3.03 0.24
N LYS A 60 -11.47 1.83 -0.08
CA LYS A 60 -12.88 1.63 -0.45
C LYS A 60 -13.82 1.82 0.75
N GLN A 61 -13.42 1.40 1.94
CA GLN A 61 -14.23 1.52 3.17
C GLN A 61 -14.26 2.94 3.71
N HIS A 62 -13.14 3.65 3.70
CA HIS A 62 -13.02 4.97 4.30
C HIS A 62 -13.16 6.12 3.29
N GLY A 63 -12.97 5.85 2.00
CA GLY A 63 -12.93 6.88 0.94
C GLY A 63 -11.53 7.45 0.73
N PHE A 64 -11.27 7.99 -0.46
CA PHE A 64 -9.93 8.39 -0.92
C PHE A 64 -9.23 9.38 0.01
N PHE A 65 -9.79 10.58 0.17
CA PHE A 65 -9.18 11.65 0.96
C PHE A 65 -9.23 11.37 2.46
N THR A 66 -10.33 10.80 2.93
CA THR A 66 -10.53 10.46 4.34
C THR A 66 -9.53 9.41 4.81
N PHE A 67 -9.27 8.38 4.00
CA PHE A 67 -8.27 7.37 4.35
C PHE A 67 -6.86 7.97 4.45
N ILE A 68 -6.44 8.79 3.47
CA ILE A 68 -5.13 9.45 3.50
C ILE A 68 -4.96 10.30 4.75
N ALA A 69 -5.98 11.10 5.10
CA ALA A 69 -5.95 11.93 6.30
C ALA A 69 -5.87 11.08 7.58
N LYS A 70 -6.68 10.02 7.69
CA LYS A 70 -6.66 9.09 8.84
C LYS A 70 -5.33 8.37 8.96
N TYR A 71 -4.80 7.86 7.86
CA TYR A 71 -3.54 7.15 7.81
C TYR A 71 -2.38 8.06 8.19
N PHE A 72 -2.35 9.28 7.66
CA PHE A 72 -1.32 10.26 7.98
C PHE A 72 -1.39 10.68 9.44
N TRP A 73 -2.58 10.96 9.96
CA TRP A 73 -2.80 11.27 11.38
C TRP A 73 -2.35 10.13 12.30
N GLU A 74 -2.73 8.90 11.99
CA GLU A 74 -2.32 7.71 12.76
C GLU A 74 -0.80 7.51 12.71
N SER A 75 -0.19 7.72 11.55
CA SER A 75 1.26 7.62 11.36
C SER A 75 2.02 8.71 12.12
N LEU A 76 1.47 9.93 12.22
CA LEU A 76 2.06 10.99 13.03
C LEU A 76 1.95 10.68 14.53
N LYS A 77 0.83 10.11 14.96
CA LYS A 77 0.55 9.84 16.38
C LYS A 77 1.28 8.60 16.91
N HIS A 78 1.33 7.52 16.12
CA HIS A 78 1.84 6.22 16.56
C HIS A 78 3.09 5.76 15.80
N GLY A 79 3.48 6.47 14.73
CA GLY A 79 4.53 6.04 13.81
C GLY A 79 4.02 5.09 12.74
N TYR A 80 4.83 4.88 11.70
CA TYR A 80 4.52 3.99 10.58
C TYR A 80 4.29 2.54 11.04
N TYR A 81 5.20 1.99 11.87
CA TYR A 81 5.13 0.59 12.30
C TYR A 81 3.96 0.25 13.23
N ASN A 82 3.44 1.22 14.00
CA ASN A 82 2.28 0.99 14.88
C ASN A 82 0.99 1.56 14.30
N ASN A 83 1.00 2.02 13.05
CA ASN A 83 -0.21 2.46 12.38
C ASN A 83 -1.15 1.24 12.24
N LYS A 84 -2.36 1.34 12.79
CA LYS A 84 -3.35 0.25 12.75
C LYS A 84 -3.64 -0.25 11.34
N TYR A 85 -3.56 0.62 10.34
CA TYR A 85 -3.79 0.27 8.95
C TYR A 85 -2.65 -0.57 8.36
N GLU A 86 -1.41 -0.31 8.79
CA GLU A 86 -0.22 -1.10 8.44
C GLU A 86 -0.20 -2.44 9.19
N VAL A 87 -0.72 -2.47 10.42
CA VAL A 87 -0.87 -3.72 11.19
C VAL A 87 -1.93 -4.61 10.55
N GLU A 88 -3.05 -4.05 10.11
CA GLU A 88 -4.08 -4.78 9.36
C GLU A 88 -3.55 -5.30 8.03
N ALA A 89 -2.81 -4.48 7.29
CA ALA A 89 -2.19 -4.89 6.03
C ALA A 89 -1.16 -6.01 6.23
N ARG A 90 -0.36 -5.97 7.31
CA ARG A 90 0.54 -7.06 7.70
C ARG A 90 -0.21 -8.34 8.09
N ALA A 91 -1.31 -8.23 8.82
CA ALA A 91 -2.15 -9.39 9.14
C ALA A 91 -2.76 -10.01 7.88
N ALA A 92 -3.03 -9.20 6.85
CA ALA A 92 -3.52 -9.67 5.55
C ALA A 92 -2.45 -10.43 4.74
N GLU A 93 -1.15 -10.18 4.95
CA GLU A 93 -0.07 -10.90 4.26
C GLU A 93 -0.16 -12.42 4.45
N GLU A 94 -0.57 -12.87 5.64
CA GLU A 94 -0.71 -14.28 5.99
C GLU A 94 -2.11 -14.85 5.65
N SER A 95 -3.07 -13.97 5.37
CA SER A 95 -4.46 -14.36 5.13
C SER A 95 -4.74 -14.46 3.63
N THR A 96 -5.11 -15.64 3.13
CA THR A 96 -5.58 -15.87 1.76
C THR A 96 -7.02 -15.34 1.53
N LYS A 97 -7.37 -14.19 2.09
CA LYS A 97 -8.77 -13.68 2.09
C LYS A 97 -9.16 -12.81 0.89
N PHE A 98 -8.29 -12.64 -0.11
CA PHE A 98 -8.53 -11.71 -1.23
C PHE A 98 -8.48 -12.38 -2.60
#